data_AF-A0A7C2RVV4-F1
#
_entry.id   AF-A0A7C2RVV4-F1
#
_cell.length_a   1.000
_cell.length_b   1.000
_cell.length_c   1.000
_cell.angle_alpha   90.00
_cell.angle_beta   90.00
_cell.angle_gamma   90.00
#
_symmetry.space_group_name_H-M   'P 1'
#
loop_
_entity.id
_entity.type
_entity.pdbx_description
1 polymer ?
#
loop_
_entity_poly.entity_id
_entity_poly.type
_entity_poly.pdbx_seq_one_letter_code
_entity_poly.pdbx_strand_id
1 'polypeptide(L)'
;MSKDTAKDSATESGYKATLNLPETGFPMRGNLPQREPDTLARWQEKNLYGRIREACAGRPKFVLHDGPPYANGDIHIGHAVNKVLKDIIVKSKTLAGFDAPYVPG
;
A
#
# COMPACT_ATOMS: atom_id res chain seq x y z
N MET A 1 43.10 1.66 -50.07
CA MET A 1 42.11 2.70 -49.72
C MET A 1 41.43 2.26 -48.44
N SER A 2 41.86 2.82 -47.31
CA SER A 2 41.32 2.59 -45.97
C SER A 2 39.84 2.89 -45.87
N LYS A 3 39.13 2.06 -45.12
CA LYS A 3 38.08 2.53 -44.21
C LYS A 3 38.23 1.79 -42.88
N ASP A 4 39.05 2.36 -42.01
CA ASP A 4 38.87 2.28 -40.57
C ASP A 4 37.65 3.13 -40.19
N THR A 5 36.85 2.66 -39.25
CA THR A 5 36.01 3.47 -38.33
C THR A 5 35.53 2.49 -37.25
N ALA A 6 36.36 2.31 -36.23
CA ALA A 6 36.28 3.03 -34.96
C ALA A 6 35.16 2.47 -34.07
N LYS A 7 35.58 1.53 -33.22
CA LYS A 7 34.88 0.96 -32.09
C LYS A 7 34.60 2.08 -31.09
N ASP A 8 33.33 2.41 -30.88
CA ASP A 8 32.90 3.30 -29.81
C ASP A 8 33.14 2.62 -28.45
N SER A 9 34.37 2.70 -27.95
CA SER A 9 34.68 2.50 -26.54
C SER A 9 34.52 3.85 -25.84
N ALA A 10 33.28 4.22 -25.55
CA ALA A 10 33.03 5.29 -24.60
C ALA A 10 33.63 4.88 -23.25
N THR A 11 34.69 5.57 -22.85
CA THR A 11 35.29 5.52 -21.52
C THR A 11 34.16 5.64 -20.50
N GLU A 12 33.95 4.63 -19.65
CA GLU A 12 33.06 4.76 -18.50
C GLU A 12 33.55 5.97 -17.69
N SER A 13 32.76 7.04 -17.73
CA SER A 13 33.09 8.34 -17.15
C SER A 13 33.33 8.17 -15.64
N GLY A 14 34.58 8.29 -15.21
CA GLY A 14 35.00 8.19 -13.79
C GLY A 14 34.32 9.21 -12.86
N TYR A 15 33.60 10.19 -13.42
CA TYR A 15 32.78 11.15 -12.70
C TYR A 15 31.45 10.57 -12.20
N LYS A 16 30.98 9.43 -12.73
CA LYS A 16 29.73 8.80 -12.26
C LYS A 16 29.82 8.38 -10.79
N ALA A 17 31.00 7.97 -10.33
CA ALA A 17 31.25 7.54 -8.95
C ALA A 17 31.37 8.70 -7.95
N THR A 18 31.49 9.95 -8.43
CA THR A 18 31.58 11.15 -7.57
C THR A 18 30.22 11.81 -7.34
N LEU A 19 29.15 11.30 -7.96
CA LEU A 19 27.79 11.81 -7.85
C LEU A 19 27.03 11.10 -6.72
N ASN A 20 26.39 11.88 -5.85
CA ASN A 20 25.49 11.36 -4.83
C ASN A 20 24.10 11.10 -5.43
N LEU A 21 23.98 10.00 -6.19
CA LEU A 21 22.73 9.63 -6.84
C LEU A 21 21.77 8.93 -5.84
N PRO A 22 20.45 9.11 -5.99
CA PRO A 22 19.48 8.37 -5.20
C PRO A 22 19.56 6.87 -5.48
N GLU A 23 19.82 6.08 -4.44
CA GLU A 23 19.77 4.62 -4.49
C GLU A 23 18.61 4.11 -3.63
N THR A 24 17.79 3.22 -4.19
CA THR A 24 16.69 2.61 -3.45
C THR A 24 16.43 1.20 -3.94
N GLY A 25 16.16 0.30 -2.98
CA GLY A 25 15.62 -1.04 -3.28
C GLY A 25 14.13 -1.02 -3.65
N PHE A 26 13.47 0.15 -3.61
CA PHE A 26 12.07 0.28 -3.98
C PHE A 26 11.91 0.16 -5.52
N PRO A 27 11.21 -0.87 -6.01
CA PRO A 27 11.05 -1.05 -7.45
C PRO A 27 10.16 0.06 -8.03
N MET A 28 10.54 0.59 -9.19
CA MET A 28 9.72 1.59 -9.88
C MET A 28 8.37 1.04 -10.34
N ARG A 29 8.27 -0.27 -10.63
CA ARG A 29 7.02 -0.94 -10.99
C ARG A 29 6.36 -1.54 -9.76
N GLY A 30 5.05 -1.32 -9.62
CA GLY A 30 4.27 -1.79 -8.47
C GLY A 30 4.19 -3.31 -8.34
N ASN A 31 3.87 -4.02 -9.44
CA ASN A 31 3.61 -5.48 -9.43
C ASN A 31 2.55 -5.88 -8.38
N LEU A 32 1.46 -5.10 -8.32
CA LEU A 32 0.44 -5.19 -7.27
C LEU A 32 -0.25 -6.56 -7.18
N PRO A 33 -0.61 -7.26 -8.28
CA PRO A 33 -1.27 -8.57 -8.18
C PRO A 33 -0.48 -9.62 -7.38
N GLN A 34 0.86 -9.49 -7.34
CA GLN A 34 1.73 -10.36 -6.57
C GLN A 34 1.99 -9.79 -5.16
N ARG A 35 2.20 -8.47 -5.03
CA ARG A 35 2.60 -7.85 -3.75
C ARG A 35 1.45 -7.63 -2.76
N GLU A 36 0.23 -7.46 -3.25
CA GLU A 36 -0.95 -7.26 -2.40
C GLU A 36 -1.26 -8.50 -1.54
N PRO A 37 -1.29 -9.73 -2.10
CA PRO A 37 -1.42 -10.95 -1.30
C PRO A 37 -0.37 -11.07 -0.19
N ASP A 38 0.90 -10.84 -0.50
CA ASP A 38 1.99 -10.89 0.50
C ASP A 38 1.82 -9.85 1.60
N THR A 39 1.34 -8.66 1.23
CA THR A 39 1.08 -7.57 2.16
C THR A 39 -0.06 -7.94 3.12
N LEU A 40 -1.14 -8.53 2.61
CA LEU A 40 -2.28 -9.00 3.41
C LEU A 40 -1.85 -10.13 4.37
N ALA A 41 -1.10 -11.12 3.88
CA ALA A 41 -0.59 -12.22 4.70
C ALA A 41 0.27 -11.69 5.86
N ARG A 42 1.18 -10.75 5.59
CA ARG A 42 2.00 -10.09 6.62
C ARG A 42 1.17 -9.31 7.64
N TRP A 43 0.08 -8.66 7.22
CA TRP A 43 -0.82 -7.96 8.15
C TRP A 43 -1.57 -8.94 9.07
N GLN A 44 -2.00 -10.08 8.53
CA GLN A 44 -2.67 -11.15 9.27
C GLN A 44 -1.72 -11.79 10.28
N GLU A 45 -0.51 -12.19 9.84
CA GLU A 45 0.53 -12.78 10.69
C GLU A 45 0.87 -11.88 11.87
N LYS A 46 0.96 -10.56 11.63
CA LYS A 46 1.27 -9.58 12.68
C LYS A 46 0.09 -9.20 13.56
N ASN A 47 -1.11 -9.74 13.29
CA ASN A 47 -2.38 -9.29 13.86
C ASN A 47 -2.48 -7.74 13.86
N LEU A 48 -2.17 -7.12 12.71
CA LEU A 48 -1.99 -5.68 12.63
C LEU A 48 -3.25 -4.92 13.09
N TYR A 49 -4.43 -5.41 12.72
CA TYR A 49 -5.69 -4.82 13.17
C TYR A 49 -5.81 -4.86 14.69
N GLY A 50 -5.59 -6.02 15.33
CA GLY A 50 -5.63 -6.15 16.79
C GLY A 50 -4.67 -5.19 17.49
N ARG A 51 -3.43 -5.07 16.99
CA ARG A 51 -2.43 -4.12 17.52
C ARG A 51 -2.87 -2.65 17.38
N ILE A 52 -3.54 -2.31 16.28
CA ILE A 52 -4.14 -0.97 16.11
C ILE A 52 -5.25 -0.76 17.14
N ARG A 53 -6.10 -1.77 17.40
CA ARG A 53 -7.16 -1.68 18.43
C ARG A 53 -6.58 -1.44 19.82
N GLU A 54 -5.53 -2.19 20.19
CA GLU A 54 -4.82 -2.03 21.46
C GLU A 54 -4.22 -0.61 21.58
N ALA A 55 -3.52 -0.14 20.55
CA ALA A 55 -2.92 1.20 20.54
C ALA A 55 -3.95 2.35 20.55
N CYS A 56 -5.20 2.07 20.18
CA CYS A 56 -6.29 3.04 20.19
C CYS A 56 -7.17 2.94 21.45
N ALA A 57 -6.92 2.00 22.35
CA ALA A 57 -7.71 1.84 23.57
C ALA A 57 -7.73 3.13 24.40
N GLY A 58 -8.92 3.54 24.85
CA GLY A 58 -9.12 4.76 25.65
C GLY A 58 -9.25 6.05 24.84
N ARG A 59 -9.06 6.03 23.52
CA ARG A 59 -9.32 7.20 22.66
C ARG A 59 -10.82 7.48 22.49
N PRO A 60 -11.22 8.71 22.11
CA PRO A 60 -12.61 9.01 21.77
C PRO A 60 -13.11 8.07 20.66
N LYS A 61 -14.27 7.45 20.87
CA LYS A 61 -14.81 6.47 19.92
C LYS A 61 -15.39 7.16 18.68
N PHE A 62 -15.15 6.56 17.52
CA PHE A 62 -15.83 6.90 16.28
C PHE A 62 -16.39 5.60 15.67
N VAL A 63 -17.71 5.49 15.56
CA VAL A 63 -18.36 4.28 15.01
C VAL A 63 -18.98 4.62 13.68
N LEU A 64 -18.53 3.94 12.62
CA LEU A 64 -19.19 3.94 11.33
C LEU A 64 -20.04 2.68 11.23
N HIS A 65 -21.37 2.86 11.20
CA HIS A 65 -22.29 1.74 11.02
C HIS A 65 -22.23 1.25 9.57
N ASP A 66 -21.64 0.08 9.37
CA ASP A 66 -21.66 -0.63 8.10
C ASP A 66 -22.90 -1.52 8.06
N GLY A 67 -23.90 -1.13 7.27
CA GLY A 67 -25.10 -1.94 7.09
C GLY A 67 -24.76 -3.30 6.45
N PRO A 68 -25.45 -4.39 6.84
CA PRO A 68 -25.20 -5.72 6.30
C PRO A 68 -25.38 -5.69 4.77
N PRO A 69 -24.44 -6.22 3.98
CA PRO A 69 -24.69 -6.41 2.57
C PRO A 69 -25.83 -7.42 2.41
N TYR A 70 -26.65 -7.25 1.38
CA TYR A 70 -27.57 -8.32 0.99
C TYR A 70 -26.72 -9.54 0.61
N ALA A 71 -27.02 -10.70 1.19
CA ALA A 71 -26.27 -11.94 0.96
C ALA A 71 -26.56 -12.59 -0.42
N ASN A 72 -27.11 -11.84 -1.37
CA ASN A 72 -27.59 -12.34 -2.65
C ASN A 72 -26.71 -11.82 -3.80
N GLY A 73 -26.20 -12.73 -4.62
CA GLY A 73 -25.43 -12.41 -5.83
C GLY A 73 -23.94 -12.13 -5.58
N ASP A 74 -23.20 -12.02 -6.68
CA ASP A 74 -21.76 -11.78 -6.65
C ASP A 74 -21.40 -10.34 -6.30
N ILE A 75 -20.21 -10.18 -5.73
CA ILE A 75 -19.62 -8.87 -5.45
C ILE A 75 -19.32 -8.16 -6.77
N HIS A 76 -20.01 -7.05 -7.00
CA HIS A 76 -19.72 -6.13 -8.11
C HIS A 76 -18.94 -4.89 -7.64
N ILE A 77 -18.48 -4.07 -8.59
CA ILE A 77 -17.66 -2.87 -8.34
C ILE A 77 -18.27 -1.88 -7.34
N GLY A 78 -19.61 -1.82 -7.25
CA GLY A 78 -20.31 -0.97 -6.28
C GLY A 78 -20.04 -1.39 -4.83
N HIS A 79 -19.89 -2.69 -4.56
CA HIS A 79 -19.47 -3.18 -3.26
C HIS A 79 -18.04 -2.74 -2.95
N ALA A 80 -17.13 -2.86 -3.91
CA ALA A 80 -15.74 -2.45 -3.73
C ALA A 80 -15.65 -0.94 -3.40
N VAL A 81 -16.35 -0.09 -4.15
CA VAL A 81 -16.39 1.36 -3.89
C VAL A 81 -16.92 1.66 -2.49
N ASN A 82 -18.05 1.06 -2.10
CA ASN A 82 -18.64 1.24 -0.77
C ASN A 82 -17.66 0.85 0.36
N LYS A 83 -16.99 -0.31 0.23
CA LYS A 83 -16.06 -0.80 1.25
C LYS A 83 -14.76 0.02 1.31
N VAL A 84 -14.21 0.43 0.17
CA VAL A 84 -13.03 1.30 0.10
C VAL A 84 -13.29 2.66 0.75
N LEU A 85 -14.45 3.29 0.48
CA LEU A 85 -14.79 4.57 1.10
C LEU A 85 -14.93 4.48 2.63
N LYS A 86 -15.57 3.41 3.13
CA LYS A 86 -15.69 3.16 4.57
C LYS A 86 -14.32 2.93 5.22
N ASP A 87 -13.45 2.17 4.56
CA ASP A 87 -12.09 1.89 5.02
C ASP A 87 -11.23 3.18 5.10
N ILE A 88 -11.34 4.06 4.10
CA ILE A 88 -10.67 5.39 4.12
C ILE A 88 -11.11 6.21 5.34
N ILE A 89 -12.42 6.27 5.62
CA ILE A 89 -12.95 7.03 6.77
C ILE A 89 -12.44 6.45 8.08
N VAL A 90 -12.52 5.12 8.26
CA VAL A 90 -12.06 4.44 9.48
C VAL A 90 -10.56 4.67 9.70
N LYS A 91 -9.73 4.51 8.66
CA LYS A 91 -8.29 4.76 8.77
C LYS A 91 -7.99 6.22 9.08
N SER A 92 -8.65 7.16 8.39
CA SER A 92 -8.49 8.60 8.63
C SER A 92 -8.82 8.97 10.08
N LYS A 93 -9.94 8.49 10.62
CA LYS A 93 -10.32 8.72 12.02
C LYS A 93 -9.36 8.07 13.02
N THR A 94 -8.90 6.85 12.73
CA THR A 94 -7.86 6.18 13.52
C THR A 94 -6.58 7.01 13.59
N LEU A 95 -6.12 7.54 12.45
CA LEU A 95 -4.93 8.40 12.37
C LEU A 95 -5.16 9.77 13.02
N ALA A 96 -6.39 10.28 13.03
CA ALA A 96 -6.77 11.50 13.72
C ALA A 96 -6.95 11.35 15.24
N GLY A 97 -6.58 10.20 15.82
CA GLY A 97 -6.60 9.99 17.27
C GLY A 97 -7.92 9.47 17.84
N PHE A 98 -8.81 8.95 16.99
CA PHE A 98 -10.03 8.27 17.45
C PHE A 98 -9.81 6.77 17.61
N ASP A 99 -10.61 6.16 18.48
CA ASP A 99 -10.83 4.72 18.48
C ASP A 99 -11.93 4.38 17.45
N ALA A 100 -11.53 4.01 16.23
CA ALA A 100 -12.45 3.74 15.12
C ALA A 100 -12.51 2.26 14.74
N PRO A 101 -13.31 1.41 15.42
CA PRO A 101 -13.50 0.02 15.03
C PRO A 101 -14.31 -0.06 13.73
N TYR A 102 -13.88 -0.92 12.81
CA TYR A 102 -14.72 -1.39 11.72
C TYR A 102 -15.42 -2.66 12.15
N VAL A 103 -16.75 -2.64 12.17
CA VAL A 103 -17.62 -3.79 12.48
C VAL A 103 -18.45 -4.07 11.23
N PRO A 104 -18.10 -5.09 10.44
CA PRO A 104 -18.94 -5.50 9.32
C PRO A 104 -20.28 -6.03 9.84
N GLY A 105 -21.37 -5.58 9.23
CA GLY A 105 -22.72 -6.12 9.42
C GLY A 105 -22.98 -7.36 8.59
#